data_AF-A0A542AZX0-F1
#
_entry.id   AF-A0A542AZX0-F1
#
_cell.length_a   1.000
_cell.length_b   1.000
_cell.length_c   1.000
_cell.angle_alpha   90.00
_cell.angle_beta   90.00
_cell.angle_gamma   90.00
#
_symmetry.space_group_name_H-M   'P 1'
#
loop_
_entity.id
_entity.type
_entity.pdbx_description
1 polymer ?
#
loop_
_entity_poly.entity_id
_entity_poly.type
_entity_poly.pdbx_seq_one_letter_code
_entity_poly.pdbx_strand_id
1 'polypeptide(L)' 'MEKVYQIIQANSKKTGNASGIQFIRAWDESKMNLQEFVQHLDQLIKDQKVYMREGINHSLLFAI' A
#
# COMPACT_ATOMS: atom_id res chain seq x y z
N MET A 1 3.61 -3.67 -14.64
CA MET A 1 3.06 -3.88 -13.28
C MET A 1 3.42 -2.67 -12.44
N GLU A 2 2.45 -2.09 -11.76
CA GLU A 2 2.55 -0.80 -11.07
C GLU A 2 3.48 -0.90 -9.86
N LYS A 3 4.54 -0.08 -9.81
CA LYS A 3 5.59 -0.10 -8.78
C LYS A 3 5.02 -0.05 -7.35
N VAL A 4 3.93 0.70 -7.16
CA VAL A 4 3.19 0.80 -5.90
C VAL A 4 2.60 -0.54 -5.47
N TYR A 5 1.99 -1.30 -6.39
CA TYR A 5 1.46 -2.62 -6.08
C TYR A 5 2.56 -3.59 -5.66
N GLN A 6 3.72 -3.57 -6.33
CA GLN A 6 4.85 -4.43 -5.99
C GLN A 6 5.39 -4.15 -4.58
N ILE A 7 5.52 -2.87 -4.20
CA ILE A 7 5.94 -2.45 -2.85
C ILE A 7 4.96 -2.97 -1.80
N ILE A 8 3.66 -2.78 -2.03
CA ILE A 8 2.61 -3.22 -1.12
C ILE A 8 2.58 -4.75 -1.05
N GLN A 9 2.69 -5.45 -2.18
CA GLN A 9 2.69 -6.92 -2.25
C GLN A 9 3.93 -7.54 -1.57
N ALA A 10 5.11 -6.97 -1.77
CA ALA A 10 6.35 -7.48 -1.17
C ALA A 10 6.32 -7.35 0.36
N ASN A 11 5.81 -6.23 0.87
CA ASN A 11 5.75 -5.95 2.30
C ASN A 11 4.49 -6.53 2.99
N SER A 12 3.49 -6.98 2.21
CA SER A 12 2.25 -7.58 2.74
C SER A 12 2.26 -9.11 2.86
N LYS A 13 3.38 -9.78 2.53
CA LYS A 13 3.47 -11.25 2.66
C LYS A 13 3.72 -11.72 4.10
N LYS A 14 2.62 -12.17 4.73
CA LYS A 14 2.43 -13.16 5.80
C LYS A 14 3.56 -13.35 6.83
N THR A 15 3.42 -12.65 7.95
CA THR A 15 3.90 -13.10 9.27
C THR A 15 2.73 -13.14 10.25
N GLY A 16 1.92 -14.20 10.24
CA GLY A 16 0.98 -14.57 11.31
C GLY A 16 -0.17 -13.63 11.73
N ASN A 17 -0.06 -12.30 11.53
CA ASN A 17 -0.87 -11.26 12.18
C ASN A 17 -1.43 -10.21 11.20
N ALA A 18 -1.54 -10.54 9.90
CA ALA A 18 -1.86 -9.63 8.81
C ALA A 18 -0.78 -8.54 8.59
N SER A 19 0.01 -8.72 7.54
CA SER A 19 1.13 -7.87 7.19
C SER A 19 0.63 -6.72 6.31
N GLY A 20 0.30 -5.58 6.91
CA GLY A 20 0.06 -4.35 6.17
C GLY A 20 1.33 -3.51 6.14
N ILE A 21 1.59 -2.78 5.05
CA ILE A 21 2.60 -1.73 5.04
C ILE A 21 1.95 -0.39 5.41
N GLN A 22 2.61 0.41 6.23
CA GLN A 22 2.13 1.77 6.51
C GLN A 22 2.16 2.62 5.25
N PHE A 23 1.12 3.44 5.04
CA PHE A 23 1.02 4.35 3.89
C PHE A 23 2.31 5.17 3.67
N ILE A 24 2.81 5.80 4.74
CA ILE A 24 4.02 6.65 4.69
C ILE A 24 5.24 5.84 4.23
N ARG A 25 5.36 4.60 4.69
CA ARG A 25 6.47 3.72 4.31
C ARG A 25 6.35 3.27 2.85
N ALA A 26 5.15 2.91 2.40
CA ALA A 26 4.92 2.56 1.00
C ALA A 26 5.19 3.76 0.07
N TRP A 27 4.83 4.97 0.49
CA TRP A 27 5.13 6.20 -0.23
C TRP A 27 6.64 6.47 -0.27
N ASP A 28 7.35 6.40 0.85
CA ASP A 28 8.80 6.62 0.87
C ASP A 28 9.56 5.58 0.03
N GLU A 29 9.15 4.30 0.08
CA GLU A 29 9.73 3.24 -0.75
C GLU A 29 9.44 3.44 -2.26
N SER A 30 8.33 4.08 -2.60
CA SER A 30 7.98 4.36 -4.01
C SER A 30 8.92 5.36 -4.67
N LYS A 31 9.52 6.26 -3.88
CA LYS A 31 10.31 7.42 -4.35
C LYS A 31 9.55 8.28 -5.39
N MET A 32 8.22 8.25 -5.32
CA MET A 32 7.33 9.07 -6.14
C MET A 32 6.94 10.34 -5.37
N ASN A 33 6.44 11.34 -6.10
CA ASN A 33 5.77 12.43 -5.43
C ASN A 33 4.45 11.92 -4.78
N LEU A 34 3.98 12.61 -3.75
CA LEU A 34 2.80 12.17 -2.99
C LEU A 34 1.55 12.10 -3.86
N GLN A 35 1.38 13.04 -4.79
CA GLN A 35 0.20 13.10 -5.66
C GLN A 35 0.13 11.91 -6.63
N GLU A 36 1.23 11.58 -7.28
CA GLU A 36 1.40 10.41 -8.15
C GLU A 36 1.14 9.13 -7.37
N PHE A 37 1.74 9.02 -6.18
CA PHE A 37 1.56 7.85 -5.32
C PHE A 37 0.08 7.65 -4.96
N VAL A 38 -0.63 8.72 -4.57
CA VAL A 38 -2.05 8.66 -4.24
C VAL A 38 -2.91 8.30 -5.46
N GLN A 39 -2.60 8.83 -6.65
CA GLN A 39 -3.31 8.48 -7.89
C GLN A 39 -3.17 6.99 -8.23
N HIS A 40 -1.95 6.46 -8.15
CA HIS A 40 -1.69 5.03 -8.34
C HIS A 40 -2.39 4.19 -7.29
N LEU A 41 -2.34 4.60 -6.02
CA LEU A 41 -3.01 3.89 -4.94
C LEU A 41 -4.53 3.87 -5.10
N ASP A 42 -5.15 5.00 -5.47
CA ASP A 42 -6.59 5.11 -5.71
C ASP A 42 -7.03 4.17 -6.84
N GLN A 43 -6.25 4.08 -7.92
CA GLN A 43 -6.51 3.13 -8.99
C GLN A 43 -6.41 1.67 -8.51
N LEU A 44 -5.39 1.34 -7.70
CA LEU A 44 -5.23 0.00 -7.14
C LEU A 44 -6.37 -0.39 -6.18
N ILE A 45 -6.93 0.58 -5.45
CA ILE A 45 -8.10 0.38 -4.59
C ILE A 45 -9.36 0.16 -5.43
N LYS A 46 -9.58 0.97 -6.47
CA LYS A 46 -10.69 0.80 -7.43
C LYS A 46 -10.65 -0.55 -8.14
N ASP A 47 -9.45 -0.99 -8.51
CA ASP A 47 -9.19 -2.28 -9.13
C ASP A 47 -9.30 -3.47 -8.15
N GLN A 48 -9.56 -3.22 -6.85
CA GLN A 48 -9.61 -4.25 -5.80
C GLN A 48 -8.31 -5.08 -5.68
N LYS A 49 -7.17 -4.49 -6.04
CA LYS A 49 -5.85 -5.11 -5.87
C LYS A 49 -5.23 -4.78 -4.52
N VAL A 50 -5.61 -3.65 -3.94
CA VAL A 50 -5.15 -3.19 -2.63
C VAL A 50 -6.36 -2.75 -1.83
N TYR A 51 -6.35 -3.00 -0.52
CA TYR A 51 -7.27 -2.33 0.40
C TYR A 51 -6.49 -1.60 1.49
N MET A 52 -7.09 -0.53 2.00
CA MET A 52 -6.55 0.25 3.10
C MET A 52 -7.38 0.02 4.36
N ARG A 53 -6.72 -0.10 5.51
CA ARG A 53 -7.36 -0.12 6.83
C ARG A 53 -6.77 1.00 7.68
N GLU A 54 -7.65 1.81 8.26
CA GLU A 54 -7.23 2.77 9.27
C GLU A 54 -7.04 2.06 10.61
N GLY A 55 -5.80 2.11 11.12
CA GLY A 55 -5.50 1.74 12.50
C GLY A 55 -5.61 2.96 13.42
N ILE A 56 -5.42 2.73 14.73
CA ILE A 56 -5.48 3.78 15.76
C ILE A 56 -4.42 4.88 15.51
N ASN A 57 -3.26 4.50 14.97
CA ASN A 57 -2.13 5.42 14.77
C ASN A 57 -1.68 5.56 13.31
N HIS A 58 -2.02 4.60 12.43
CA HIS A 58 -1.49 4.55 11.06
C HIS A 58 -2.48 3.90 10.09
N SER A 59 -2.49 4.39 8.84
CA SER A 59 -3.15 3.72 7.71
C SER A 59 -2.26 2.60 7.17
N LEU A 60 -2.83 1.40 7.09
CA LEU A 60 -2.16 0.19 6.61
C LEU A 60 -2.71 -0.21 5.24
N LEU A 61 -1.82 -0.58 4.33
CA LEU A 61 -2.12 -1.04 2.98
C LEU A 61 -1.83 -2.54 2.87
N PHE A 62 -2.77 -3.25 2.25
CA PHE A 62 -2.70 -4.70 2.07
C PHE A 62 -2.92 -5.03 0.60
N ALA A 63 -2.08 -5.90 0.04
CA ALA A 63 -2.35 -6.47 -1.28
C ALA A 63 -3.38 -7.61 -1.15
N ILE A 64 -4.29 -7.68 -2.13
CA ILE A 64 -5.24 -8.78 -2.33
C ILE A 64 -4.61 -9.80 -3.28
#